data_AF-A0A5E7H256-F1
#
_entry.id   AF-A0A5E7H256-F1
#
_cell.length_a   1.000
_cell.length_b   1.000
_cell.length_c   1.000
_cell.angle_alpha   90.00
_cell.angle_beta   90.00
_cell.angle_gamma   90.00
#
_symmetry.space_group_name_H-M   'P 1'
#
loop_
_entity.id
_entity.type
_entity.pdbx_description
1 polymer ?
#
loop_
_entity_poly.entity_id
_entity_poly.type
_entity_poly.pdbx_seq_one_letter_code
_entity_poly.pdbx_strand_id
1 'polypeptide(L)' 'MEEALYEIAPIRQFACLTISASNSEDTTIMTFRHLLEIHKLAHAIFTIINGYLQEKGFSLRRVC' A
#
# COMPACT_ATOMS: atom_id res chain seq x y z
N MET A 1 -9.64 2.87 -0.65
CA MET A 1 -8.19 2.55 -0.49
C MET A 1 -7.94 1.86 0.83
N GLU A 2 -8.59 2.33 1.89
CA GLU A 2 -8.62 1.67 3.19
C GLU A 2 -9.30 0.30 3.14
N GLU A 3 -10.33 0.13 2.30
CA GLU A 3 -11.01 -1.16 2.14
C GLU A 3 -10.05 -2.27 1.67
N ALA A 4 -9.08 -1.93 0.83
CA ALA A 4 -8.07 -2.87 0.36
C ALA A 4 -7.17 -3.39 1.49
N LEU A 5 -6.98 -2.61 2.58
CA LEU A 5 -6.24 -3.05 3.75
C LEU A 5 -6.98 -4.16 4.53
N TYR A 6 -8.31 -4.22 4.40
CA TYR A 6 -9.15 -5.21 5.06
C TYR A 6 -9.53 -6.38 4.14
N GLU A 7 -9.78 -6.13 2.86
CA GLU A 7 -10.27 -7.13 1.90
C GLU A 7 -9.15 -8.00 1.32
N ILE A 8 -7.98 -7.43 1.07
CA ILE A 8 -6.88 -8.13 0.38
C ILE A 8 -5.94 -8.73 1.41
N ALA A 9 -6.01 -10.06 1.59
CA ALA A 9 -5.25 -10.79 2.62
C ALA A 9 -3.72 -10.50 2.63
N PRO A 10 -3.01 -10.42 1.49
CA PRO A 10 -1.61 -10.01 1.46
C PRO A 10 -1.35 -8.61 2.01
N ILE A 11 -2.24 -7.65 1.73
CA ILE A 11 -2.11 -6.25 2.19
C ILE A 11 -2.38 -6.16 3.69
N ARG A 12 -3.39 -6.89 4.17
CA ARG A 12 -3.71 -6.99 5.60
C ARG A 12 -2.56 -7.56 6.43
N GLN A 13 -1.94 -8.64 5.92
CA GLN A 13 -0.77 -9.26 6.55
C GLN A 13 0.44 -8.33 6.53
N PHE A 14 0.68 -7.65 5.41
CA PHE A 14 1.78 -6.69 5.29
C PHE A 14 1.62 -5.52 6.27
N ALA A 15 0.41 -5.02 6.47
CA ALA A 15 0.12 -3.94 7.40
C ALA A 15 0.16 -4.37 8.89
N CYS A 16 0.49 -5.64 9.20
CA CYS A 16 0.41 -6.21 10.54
C CYS A 16 -0.94 -5.97 11.23
N LEU A 17 -2.02 -5.95 10.44
CA LEU A 17 -3.39 -5.80 10.94
C LEU A 17 -3.82 -7.11 11.59
N THR A 18 -3.34 -7.29 12.82
CA THR A 18 -3.80 -8.36 13.69
C THR A 18 -5.23 -8.01 14.05
N ILE A 19 -6.17 -8.88 13.70
CA ILE A 19 -7.64 -8.76 13.92
C ILE A 19 -8.00 -8.47 15.41
N SER A 20 -7.03 -8.52 16.31
CA SER A 20 -7.15 -8.25 17.75
C SER A 20 -6.88 -6.81 18.19
N ALA A 21 -6.45 -5.89 17.32
CA ALA A 21 -6.16 -4.51 17.70
C ALA A 21 -7.34 -3.60 17.35
N SER A 22 -8.28 -3.50 18.28
CA SER A 22 -9.38 -2.53 18.36
C SER A 22 -8.88 -1.09 18.54
N ASN A 23 -7.94 -0.64 17.71
CA ASN A 23 -7.31 0.68 17.83
C ASN A 23 -7.49 1.42 16.50
N SER A 24 -8.56 2.22 16.44
CA SER A 24 -8.88 3.33 15.53
C SER A 24 -8.33 3.29 14.09
N GLU A 25 -9.26 3.13 13.14
CA GLU A 25 -9.17 3.27 11.68
C GLU A 25 -8.00 4.18 11.18
N ASP A 26 -7.86 5.39 11.73
CA ASP A 26 -6.82 6.37 11.35
C ASP A 26 -5.35 5.90 11.55
N THR A 27 -5.09 4.99 12.49
CA THR A 27 -3.72 4.50 12.77
C THR A 27 -3.27 3.40 11.80
N THR A 28 -4.20 2.74 11.11
CA THR A 28 -3.94 1.63 10.18
C THR A 28 -3.30 2.10 8.88
N ILE A 29 -3.86 3.16 8.26
CA ILE A 29 -3.29 3.76 7.05
C ILE A 29 -1.91 4.37 7.32
N MET A 30 -1.72 5.00 8.48
CA MET A 30 -0.44 5.58 8.85
C MET A 30 0.62 4.51 9.07
N THR A 31 0.26 3.40 9.73
CA THR A 31 1.15 2.24 9.91
C THR A 31 1.55 1.64 8.57
N PHE A 32 0.60 1.45 7.65
CA PHE A 32 0.89 0.94 6.30
C PHE A 32 1.83 1.85 5.51
N ARG A 33 1.60 3.18 5.54
CA ARG A 33 2.50 4.16 4.91
C ARG A 33 3.92 4.06 5.50
N HIS A 34 4.02 4.01 6.82
CA HIS A 34 5.31 3.91 7.49
C HIS A 34 6.06 2.61 7.13
N LEU A 35 5.36 1.48 7.04
CA LEU A 35 5.95 0.22 6.61
C LEU A 35 6.43 0.26 5.16
N LEU A 36 5.65 0.88 4.25
CA LEU A 36 6.08 1.08 2.88
C LEU A 36 7.33 1.96 2.76
N GLU A 37 7.47 2.96 3.63
CA GLU A 37 8.62 3.86 3.70
C GLU A 37 9.86 3.14 4.25
N ILE A 38 9.73 2.40 5.37
CA ILE A 38 10.83 1.62 5.98
C ILE A 38 11.42 0.64 4.96
N HIS A 39 10.55 -0.11 4.29
CA HIS A 39 10.98 -1.12 3.34
C HIS A 39 11.27 -0.55 1.94
N LYS A 40 11.13 0.76 1.74
CA LYS A 40 11.29 1.45 0.44
C LYS A 40 10.44 0.83 -0.68
N LEU A 41 9.32 0.19 -0.31
CA LEU A 41 8.47 -0.57 -1.22
C LEU A 41 7.59 0.34 -2.06
N ALA A 42 7.22 1.52 -1.55
CA ALA A 42 6.40 2.48 -2.31
C ALA A 42 7.01 2.80 -3.68
N HIS A 43 8.33 3.02 -3.73
CA HIS A 43 9.02 3.30 -4.98
C HIS A 43 9.09 2.08 -5.90
N ALA A 44 9.45 0.92 -5.35
CA ALA A 44 9.58 -0.33 -6.13
C ALA A 44 8.24 -0.74 -6.75
N ILE A 45 7.16 -0.73 -5.95
CA ILE A 45 5.80 -1.05 -6.41
C ILE A 45 5.38 -0.05 -7.49
N PHE A 46 5.61 1.25 -7.28
CA PHE A 46 5.26 2.27 -8.27
C PHE A 46 6.01 2.10 -9.60
N THR A 47 7.30 1.75 -9.57
CA THR A 47 8.09 1.48 -10.77
C THR A 47 7.56 0.26 -11.53
N ILE A 48 7.23 -0.83 -10.83
CA ILE A 48 6.69 -2.05 -11.46
C ILE A 48 5.34 -1.75 -12.13
N ILE A 49 4.44 -1.08 -11.40
CA ILE A 49 3.12 -0.72 -11.93
C ILE A 49 3.26 0.20 -13.14
N ASN A 50 4.13 1.20 -13.08
CA ASN A 50 4.36 2.09 -14.21
C ASN A 50 5.02 1.38 -15.41
N GLY A 51 5.93 0.43 -15.19
CA GLY A 51 6.47 -0.40 -16.27
C GLY A 51 5.36 -1.16 -16.98
N TYR A 52 4.52 -1.86 -16.21
CA TYR A 52 3.37 -2.59 -16.75
C TYR A 52 2.37 -1.68 -17.49
N LEU A 53 2.11 -0.48 -16.97
CA LEU A 53 1.22 0.48 -17.61
C LEU A 53 1.83 1.11 -18.86
N GLN A 54 3.14 1.36 -18.88
CA GLN A 54 3.83 1.91 -20.05
C GLN A 54 3.78 0.93 -21.22
N GLU A 55 3.90 -0.37 -20.98
CA GLU A 55 3.68 -1.41 -22.00
C GLU A 55 2.27 -1.34 -22.63
N LYS A 56 1.30 -0.81 -21.88
CA LYS A 56 -0.09 -0.61 -22.32
C LYS A 56 -0.37 0.81 -22.82
N GLY A 57 0.63 1.69 -22.87
CA GLY A 57 0.49 3.09 -23.30
C GLY A 57 -0.03 4.05 -22.22
N PHE A 58 -0.06 3.63 -20.95
CA PHE A 58 -0.51 4.44 -19.82
C PHE A 58 0.67 4.83 -18.91
N SER A 59 0.48 5.86 -18.08
CA SER A 59 1.42 6.20 -17.02
C SER A 59 0.71 6.81 -15.81
N LEU A 60 1.14 6.42 -14.62
CA LEU A 60 0.72 7.05 -13.37
C LEU A 60 1.76 8.09 -12.95
N ARG A 61 1.27 9.25 -12.51
CA ARG A 61 2.09 10.30 -11.91
C ARG A 61 1.92 10.27 -10.40
N ARG A 62 3.04 10.39 -9.69
CA ARG A 62 3.03 10.54 -8.23
C ARG A 62 2.52 11.96 -7.95
N VAL A 63 1.47 12.07 -7.13
CA VAL A 63 1.04 13.36 -6.59
C VAL A 63 1.84 13.56 -5.30
N CYS A 64 2.69 14.59 -5.30
CA CYS A 64 3.48 14.98 -4.13
C CYS A 64 2.59 15.62 -3.07
#